data_AF-A0A0J6RE94-F1
#
_entry.id   AF-A0A0J6RE94-F1
#
_cell.length_a   1.000
_cell.length_b   1.000
_cell.length_c   1.000
_cell.angle_alpha   90.00
_cell.angle_beta   90.00
_cell.angle_gamma   90.00
#
_symmetry.space_group_name_H-M   'P 1'
#
loop_
_entity.id
_entity.type
_entity.pdbx_description
1 polymer ?
#
loop_
_entity_poly.entity_id
_entity_poly.type
_entity_poly.pdbx_seq_one_letter_code
_entity_poly.pdbx_strand_id
1 'polypeptide(L)'
;MSILARFPFASLAPLLLALLAGCKPQAMQASYHCADATRFHFSRQSQTVELIHGEQRFQGYMDERGLLTWPRGGTGLALPDSFFITRKQPDEMKLYGGFAGTGLACKLDQGR
;
A
#
# COMPACT_ATOMS: atom_id res chain seq x y z
N MET A 1 32.49 11.50 61.20
CA MET A 1 32.01 12.52 60.23
C MET A 1 33.12 12.68 59.20
N SER A 2 33.04 12.38 57.92
CA SER A 2 31.92 12.01 57.05
C SER A 2 32.50 11.18 55.90
N ILE A 3 31.84 10.08 55.56
CA ILE A 3 32.13 9.27 54.37
C ILE A 3 31.23 9.84 53.26
N LEU A 4 31.81 10.37 52.19
CA LEU A 4 31.05 10.62 50.96
C LEU A 4 31.76 9.89 49.81
N ALA A 5 31.20 8.72 49.52
CA ALA A 5 31.52 7.89 48.38
C ALA A 5 31.21 8.64 47.08
N ARG A 6 32.19 8.65 46.17
CA ARG A 6 31.99 8.96 44.76
C ARG A 6 31.13 7.86 44.14
N PHE A 7 29.91 8.19 43.72
CA PHE A 7 29.10 7.35 42.85
C PHE A 7 29.30 7.80 41.39
N PRO A 8 29.77 6.93 40.48
CA PRO A 8 29.72 7.19 39.06
C PRO A 8 28.30 6.87 38.58
N PHE A 9 27.44 7.88 38.40
CA PHE A 9 26.20 7.70 37.66
C PHE A 9 26.53 7.57 36.17
N ALA A 10 26.85 6.34 35.78
CA ALA A 10 27.07 5.94 34.40
C ALA A 10 25.78 6.14 33.59
N SER A 11 25.90 6.97 32.55
CA SER A 11 24.85 7.32 31.60
C SER A 11 24.39 6.08 30.80
N LEU A 12 23.31 5.43 31.26
CA LEU A 12 22.66 4.29 30.57
C LEU A 12 21.44 4.72 29.73
N ALA A 13 21.45 5.95 29.18
CA ALA A 13 20.30 6.49 28.46
C ALA A 13 20.24 6.27 26.93
N PRO A 14 21.30 5.91 26.15
CA PRO A 14 21.15 5.95 24.70
C PRO A 14 20.69 4.62 24.05
N LEU A 15 20.59 3.51 24.79
CA LEU A 15 20.35 2.18 24.20
C LEU A 15 18.87 1.85 23.89
N LEU A 16 17.91 2.64 24.35
CA LEU A 16 16.47 2.36 24.15
C LEU A 16 15.88 2.96 22.85
N LEU A 17 16.58 3.87 22.16
CA LEU A 17 16.07 4.50 20.93
C LEU A 17 16.29 3.66 19.64
N ALA A 18 17.09 2.59 19.69
CA ALA A 18 17.37 1.78 18.50
C ALA A 18 16.26 0.76 18.15
N LEU A 19 15.31 0.49 19.06
CA LEU A 19 14.25 -0.50 18.84
C LEU A 19 13.05 0.02 18.04
N LEU A 20 12.95 1.34 17.78
CA LEU A 20 11.81 1.95 17.06
C LEU A 20 12.12 2.28 15.59
N ALA A 21 13.36 2.09 15.13
CA ALA A 21 13.78 2.45 13.77
C ALA A 21 13.43 1.42 12.68
N GLY A 22 12.68 0.36 13.01
CA GLY A 22 12.26 -0.69 12.08
C GLY A 22 10.97 -0.41 11.31
N CYS A 23 10.26 0.68 11.60
CA CYS A 23 9.04 1.05 10.87
C CYS A 23 9.42 1.66 9.51
N LYS A 24 9.56 0.80 8.49
CA LYS A 24 9.49 1.28 7.09
C LYS A 24 8.14 1.98 6.91
N PRO A 25 8.10 3.27 6.55
CA PRO A 25 6.85 3.96 6.28
C PRO A 25 6.15 3.21 5.16
N GLN A 26 4.96 2.66 5.45
CA GLN A 26 4.13 2.04 4.43
C GLN A 26 3.82 3.13 3.39
N ALA A 27 4.13 2.88 2.12
CA ALA A 27 4.00 3.88 1.07
C ALA A 27 2.56 4.43 1.05
N MET A 28 2.43 5.76 1.20
CA MET A 28 1.13 6.46 1.17
C MET A 28 0.43 6.32 -0.18
N GLN A 29 1.19 6.01 -1.23
CA GLN A 29 0.74 5.77 -2.59
C GLN A 29 1.48 4.58 -3.18
N ALA A 30 0.83 3.85 -4.07
CA ALA A 30 1.47 2.77 -4.82
C ALA A 30 0.84 2.62 -6.20
N SER A 31 1.68 2.31 -7.18
CA SER A 31 1.28 2.02 -8.55
C SER A 31 1.63 0.57 -8.87
N TYR A 32 0.79 -0.11 -9.63
CA TYR A 32 0.98 -1.48 -10.06
C TYR A 32 0.74 -1.59 -11.55
N HIS A 33 1.54 -2.41 -12.23
CA HIS A 33 1.31 -2.80 -13.62
C HIS A 33 0.88 -4.27 -13.68
N CYS A 34 -0.18 -4.54 -14.43
CA CYS A 34 -0.71 -5.87 -14.67
C CYS A 34 -0.25 -6.40 -16.04
N ALA A 35 -0.40 -7.71 -16.28
CA ALA A 35 0.09 -8.36 -17.49
C ALA A 35 -0.55 -7.86 -18.81
N ASP A 36 -1.73 -7.25 -18.74
CA ASP A 36 -2.57 -6.81 -19.86
C ASP A 36 -2.46 -5.30 -20.13
N ALA A 37 -1.35 -4.68 -19.76
CA ALA A 37 -1.15 -3.22 -19.78
C ALA A 37 -2.12 -2.43 -18.88
N THR A 38 -2.91 -3.09 -18.04
CA THR A 38 -3.66 -2.42 -16.98
C THR A 38 -2.70 -1.81 -15.96
N ARG A 39 -2.97 -0.57 -15.55
CA ARG A 39 -2.27 0.07 -14.44
C ARG A 39 -3.25 0.40 -13.34
N PHE A 40 -2.86 0.10 -12.11
CA PHE A 40 -3.65 0.40 -10.93
C PHE A 40 -2.84 1.28 -10.00
N HIS A 41 -3.33 2.47 -9.71
CA HIS A 41 -2.74 3.39 -8.77
C HIS A 41 -3.68 3.55 -7.57
N PHE A 42 -3.14 3.44 -6.36
CA PHE A 42 -3.89 3.75 -5.15
C PHE A 42 -3.18 4.78 -4.30
N SER A 43 -3.98 5.64 -3.66
CA SER A 43 -3.54 6.56 -2.62
C SER A 43 -4.24 6.19 -1.32
N ARG A 44 -3.47 5.71 -0.34
CA ARG A 44 -3.98 5.42 1.01
C ARG A 44 -4.40 6.68 1.76
N GLN A 45 -3.74 7.81 1.49
CA GLN A 45 -4.04 9.09 2.13
C GLN A 45 -5.45 9.59 1.80
N SER A 46 -5.87 9.45 0.55
CA SER A 46 -7.17 9.92 0.06
C SER A 46 -8.18 8.79 -0.14
N GLN A 47 -7.79 7.53 0.07
CA GLN A 47 -8.61 6.35 -0.24
C GLN A 47 -9.13 6.32 -1.68
N THR A 48 -8.38 6.90 -2.61
CA THR A 48 -8.75 6.96 -4.03
C THR A 48 -7.93 5.97 -4.83
N VAL A 49 -8.56 5.44 -5.88
CA VAL A 49 -7.92 4.56 -6.85
C VAL A 49 -8.07 5.12 -8.26
N GLU A 50 -7.06 4.90 -9.08
CA GLU A 50 -7.11 5.12 -10.51
C GLU A 50 -6.78 3.81 -11.21
N LEU A 51 -7.63 3.41 -12.15
CA LEU A 51 -7.44 2.26 -13.00
C LEU A 51 -7.34 2.73 -14.44
N ILE A 52 -6.25 2.36 -15.11
CA ILE A 52 -6.04 2.63 -16.52
C ILE A 52 -6.07 1.28 -17.24
N HIS A 53 -7.00 1.09 -18.17
CA HIS A 53 -7.11 -0.10 -18.99
C HIS A 53 -7.19 0.33 -20.46
N GLY A 54 -6.13 0.04 -21.22
CA GLY A 54 -5.95 0.60 -22.56
C GLY A 54 -5.92 2.14 -22.51
N GLU A 55 -6.81 2.79 -23.25
CA GLU A 55 -6.97 4.26 -23.28
C GLU A 55 -7.97 4.79 -22.24
N GLN A 56 -8.69 3.89 -21.55
CA GLN A 56 -9.71 4.29 -20.59
C GLN A 56 -9.09 4.48 -19.20
N ARG A 57 -9.48 5.57 -18.54
CA ARG A 57 -9.12 5.88 -17.16
C ARG A 57 -10.37 5.93 -16.30
N PHE A 58 -10.34 5.21 -15.19
CA PHE A 58 -11.42 5.13 -14.21
C PHE A 58 -10.88 5.62 -12.87
N GLN A 59 -11.66 6.45 -12.20
CA GLN A 59 -11.37 6.88 -10.84
C GLN A 59 -12.42 6.33 -9.90
N GLY A 60 -11.99 5.87 -8.75
CA GLY A 60 -12.87 5.29 -7.75
C GLY A 60 -12.33 5.46 -6.35
N TYR A 61 -12.99 4.78 -5.44
CA TYR A 61 -12.67 4.79 -4.03
C TYR A 61 -12.38 3.36 -3.56
N MET A 62 -11.49 3.24 -2.59
CA MET A 62 -11.14 1.98 -1.97
C MET A 62 -11.47 2.07 -0.48
N ASP A 63 -12.17 1.07 0.04
CA ASP A 63 -12.40 0.97 1.48
C ASP A 63 -11.20 0.35 2.23
N GLU A 64 -11.27 0.30 3.56
CA GLU A 64 -10.21 -0.27 4.39
C GLU A 64 -9.99 -1.78 4.19
N ARG A 65 -10.96 -2.46 3.56
CA ARG A 65 -10.93 -3.90 3.28
C ARG A 65 -10.39 -4.22 1.90
N GLY A 66 -10.11 -3.21 1.06
CA GLY A 66 -9.65 -3.38 -0.32
C GLY A 66 -10.77 -3.57 -1.34
N LEU A 67 -12.02 -3.22 -0.98
CA LEU A 67 -13.15 -3.19 -1.90
C LEU A 67 -13.12 -1.90 -2.72
N LEU A 68 -13.37 -2.02 -4.02
CA LEU A 68 -13.34 -0.93 -5.00
C LEU A 68 -14.77 -0.48 -5.31
N THR A 69 -15.03 0.80 -5.16
CA THR A 69 -16.28 1.44 -5.54
C THR A 69 -16.03 2.42 -6.68
N TRP A 70 -16.68 2.17 -7.81
CA TRP A 70 -16.60 3.03 -8.98
C TRP A 70 -17.83 3.95 -9.02
N PRO A 71 -17.65 5.27 -9.19
CA PRO A 71 -18.75 6.20 -9.44
C PRO A 71 -19.56 5.71 -10.65
N ARG A 72 -20.89 5.83 -10.57
CA ARG A 72 -21.76 5.45 -11.67
C ARG A 72 -21.51 6.38 -12.86
N GLY A 73 -20.76 5.89 -13.84
CA GLY A 73 -20.61 6.45 -15.17
C GLY A 73 -20.70 5.31 -16.17
N GLY A 74 -21.47 5.46 -17.24
CA GLY A 74 -21.79 4.41 -18.21
C GLY A 74 -20.58 3.98 -19.06
N THR A 75 -19.61 3.32 -18.45
CA THR A 75 -18.35 2.94 -19.10
C THR A 75 -18.48 1.66 -19.91
N GLY A 76 -19.58 0.91 -19.78
CA GLY A 76 -19.82 -0.37 -20.46
C GLY A 76 -18.86 -1.50 -20.05
N LEU A 77 -17.74 -1.17 -19.40
CA LEU A 77 -16.71 -2.07 -18.94
C LEU A 77 -17.04 -2.57 -17.54
N ALA A 78 -16.99 -3.88 -17.34
CA ALA A 78 -17.11 -4.47 -16.02
C ALA A 78 -15.79 -4.23 -15.26
N LEU A 79 -15.78 -3.29 -14.32
CA LEU A 79 -14.59 -2.92 -13.55
C LEU A 79 -14.33 -3.91 -12.39
N PRO A 80 -13.05 -4.06 -11.95
CA PRO A 80 -12.70 -4.91 -10.82
C PRO A 80 -13.42 -4.49 -9.53
N ASP A 81 -13.84 -5.43 -8.70
CA ASP A 81 -14.57 -5.15 -7.46
C ASP A 81 -13.66 -5.02 -6.24
N SER A 82 -12.45 -5.58 -6.30
CA SER A 82 -11.57 -5.69 -5.16
C SER A 82 -10.13 -5.93 -5.57
N PHE A 83 -9.22 -5.72 -4.63
CA PHE A 83 -7.84 -6.17 -4.78
C PHE A 83 -7.27 -6.74 -3.49
N PHE A 84 -6.20 -7.51 -3.65
CA PHE A 84 -5.49 -8.10 -2.52
C PHE A 84 -3.99 -8.06 -2.71
N ILE A 85 -3.27 -7.58 -1.68
CA ILE A 85 -1.81 -7.64 -1.59
C ILE A 85 -1.45 -8.75 -0.61
N THR A 86 -0.69 -9.75 -1.06
CA THR A 86 -0.31 -10.86 -0.21
C THR A 86 0.87 -10.49 0.69
N ARG A 87 0.85 -10.95 1.95
CA ARG A 87 1.99 -10.80 2.86
C ARG A 87 3.25 -11.51 2.36
N LYS A 88 3.10 -12.58 1.57
CA LYS A 88 4.23 -13.35 1.05
C LYS A 88 4.98 -12.62 -0.05
N GLN A 89 4.29 -11.76 -0.79
CA GLN A 89 4.84 -10.98 -1.91
C GLN A 89 4.19 -9.58 -1.86
N PRO A 90 4.71 -8.67 -1.02
CA PRO A 90 4.14 -7.33 -0.88
C PRO A 90 4.23 -6.50 -2.16
N ASP A 91 5.11 -6.91 -3.09
CA ASP A 91 5.27 -6.31 -4.41
C ASP A 91 4.31 -6.91 -5.46
N GLU A 92 3.44 -7.84 -5.08
CA GLU A 92 2.40 -8.41 -5.94
C GLU A 92 1.01 -8.14 -5.36
N MET A 93 0.13 -7.67 -6.23
CA MET A 93 -1.28 -7.47 -5.98
C MET A 93 -2.09 -8.27 -7.00
N LYS A 94 -3.30 -8.70 -6.62
CA LYS A 94 -4.29 -9.26 -7.55
C LYS A 94 -5.56 -8.44 -7.54
N LEU A 95 -6.04 -8.08 -8.73
CA LEU A 95 -7.38 -7.52 -8.96
C LEU A 95 -8.38 -8.66 -9.17
N TYR A 96 -9.59 -8.51 -8.67
CA TYR A 96 -10.67 -9.49 -8.83
C TYR A 96 -11.94 -8.82 -9.35
N GLY A 97 -12.83 -9.61 -9.97
CA GLY A 97 -14.09 -9.14 -10.50
C GLY A 97 -13.96 -8.38 -11.83
N GLY A 98 -15.09 -8.10 -12.45
CA GLY A 98 -15.13 -7.40 -13.74
C GLY A 98 -14.26 -8.09 -14.80
N PHE A 99 -13.45 -7.30 -15.53
CA PHE A 99 -12.51 -7.81 -16.52
C PHE A 99 -11.34 -8.60 -15.91
N ALA A 100 -11.04 -8.42 -14.61
CA ALA A 100 -9.98 -9.16 -13.92
C ALA A 100 -10.43 -10.60 -13.55
N GLY A 101 -11.72 -10.90 -13.65
CA GLY A 101 -12.28 -12.22 -13.44
C GLY A 101 -11.88 -12.81 -12.09
N THR A 102 -11.17 -13.94 -12.11
CA THR A 102 -10.76 -14.69 -10.91
C THR A 102 -9.40 -14.28 -10.35
N GLY A 103 -8.73 -13.27 -10.92
CA GLY A 103 -7.46 -12.78 -10.41
C GLY A 103 -6.51 -12.34 -11.51
N LEU A 104 -6.40 -11.03 -11.72
CA LEU A 104 -5.37 -10.42 -12.57
C LEU A 104 -4.18 -10.01 -11.70
N ALA A 105 -3.01 -10.63 -11.93
CA ALA A 105 -1.80 -10.33 -11.18
C ALA A 105 -1.14 -9.04 -11.68
N CYS A 106 -0.76 -8.18 -10.74
CA CYS A 106 -0.12 -6.90 -10.96
C CYS A 106 1.11 -6.78 -10.06
N LYS A 107 2.20 -6.23 -10.59
CA LYS A 107 3.44 -6.01 -9.87
C LYS A 107 3.56 -4.55 -9.48
N LEU A 108 4.05 -4.31 -8.27
CA LEU A 108 4.34 -2.98 -7.76
C LEU A 108 5.37 -2.31 -8.69
N ASP A 109 5.05 -1.11 -9.15
CA ASP A 109 6.02 -0.26 -9.82
C ASP A 109 7.08 0.11 -8.80
N GLN A 110 8.29 -0.44 -8.99
CA GLN A 110 9.45 -0.03 -8.23
C GLN A 110 9.79 1.39 -8.68
N GLY A 111 9.26 2.37 -7.95
CA GLY A 111 9.54 3.78 -8.16
C GLY A 111 11.05 3.98 -8.31
N ARG A 112 11.43 4.67 -9.38
CA ARG A 112 12.80 5.14 -9.58
C ARG A 112 13.10 6.24 -8.56
#